data_AF-A0A7K9TJF8-F1
#
_entry.id   AF-A0A7K9TJF8-F1
#
_cell.length_a   1.000
_cell.length_b   1.000
_cell.length_c   1.000
_cell.angle_alpha   90.00
_cell.angle_beta   90.00
_cell.angle_gamma   90.00
#
_symmetry.space_group_name_H-M   'P 1'
#
loop_
_entity.id
_entity.type
_entity.pdbx_description
1 polymer ?
#
loop_
_entity_poly.entity_id
_entity_poly.type
_entity_poly.pdbx_seq_one_letter_code
_entity_poly.pdbx_strand_id
1 'polypeptide(L)'
;PPGHAPRELVLDVVVERKAAADLGNSLCDGRYREQKFRLARCGLRWPIYLLEKPGRGQRLPFPLRVLQQAAASTQVVDNFLVKWTEGPQASALFLRVLGEELQRRYGVGG
;
A
#
# COMPACT_ATOMS: atom_id res chain seq x y z
N PRO A 1 9.83 29.17 -25.90
CA PRO A 1 9.10 28.12 -26.64
C PRO A 1 7.91 27.57 -25.81
N PRO A 2 6.72 27.41 -26.38
CA PRO A 2 5.63 26.74 -25.68
C PRO A 2 5.98 25.26 -25.51
N GLY A 3 5.73 24.68 -24.33
CA GLY A 3 5.45 23.24 -24.23
C GLY A 3 6.54 22.28 -23.78
N HIS A 4 7.42 22.62 -22.83
CA HIS A 4 8.06 21.55 -22.06
C HIS A 4 7.14 21.17 -20.90
N ALA A 5 6.71 19.90 -20.86
CA ALA A 5 6.00 19.38 -19.71
C ALA A 5 6.83 19.63 -18.44
N PRO A 6 6.20 19.98 -17.31
CA PRO A 6 6.91 20.17 -16.05
C PRO A 6 7.73 18.93 -15.73
N ARG A 7 8.92 19.13 -15.15
CA ARG A 7 9.79 18.02 -14.74
C ARG A 7 9.12 17.31 -13.56
N GLU A 8 8.60 16.11 -13.81
CA GLU A 8 8.02 15.27 -12.78
C GLU A 8 9.12 14.49 -12.05
N LEU A 9 9.09 14.56 -10.73
CA LEU A 9 9.94 13.77 -9.84
C LEU A 9 9.05 12.91 -8.96
N VAL A 10 9.47 11.66 -8.75
CA VAL A 10 8.74 10.71 -7.90
C VAL A 10 9.38 10.73 -6.51
N LEU A 11 8.55 10.91 -5.48
CA LEU A 11 8.98 10.74 -4.10
C LEU A 11 9.29 9.26 -3.84
N ASP A 12 10.16 9.01 -2.89
CA ASP A 12 10.70 7.69 -2.57
C ASP A 12 9.71 6.74 -1.84
N VAL A 13 8.41 7.04 -1.93
CA VAL A 13 7.32 6.34 -1.25
C VAL A 13 6.38 5.72 -2.29
N VAL A 14 5.97 4.48 -2.06
CA VAL A 14 4.92 3.81 -2.85
C VAL A 14 3.89 3.19 -1.92
N VAL A 15 2.61 3.30 -2.27
CA VAL A 15 1.52 2.70 -1.51
C VAL A 15 0.83 1.65 -2.37
N GLU A 16 0.80 0.41 -1.89
CA GLU A 16 0.00 -0.68 -2.45
C GLU A 16 -1.24 -0.83 -1.57
N ARG A 17 -2.39 -0.40 -2.08
CA ARG A 17 -3.69 -0.61 -1.43
C ARG A 17 -4.20 -2.01 -1.73
N LYS A 18 -4.58 -2.77 -0.70
CA LYS A 18 -5.06 -4.15 -0.86
C LYS A 18 -6.26 -4.42 0.06
N ALA A 19 -7.41 -4.78 -0.51
CA ALA A 19 -8.54 -5.24 0.29
C ALA A 19 -8.33 -6.66 0.82
N ALA A 20 -8.88 -7.01 1.97
CA ALA A 20 -8.74 -8.34 2.57
C ALA A 20 -9.15 -9.48 1.62
N ALA A 21 -10.23 -9.30 0.85
CA ALA A 21 -10.67 -10.29 -0.14
C ALA A 21 -9.64 -10.46 -1.28
N ASP A 22 -9.09 -9.35 -1.79
CA ASP A 22 -8.06 -9.36 -2.83
C ASP A 22 -6.74 -9.95 -2.34
N LEU A 23 -6.38 -9.72 -1.07
CA LEU A 23 -5.23 -10.38 -0.45
C LEU A 23 -5.45 -11.90 -0.46
N GLY A 24 -6.62 -12.36 -0.02
CA GLY A 24 -6.98 -13.77 -0.05
C GLY A 24 -6.89 -14.36 -1.46
N ASN A 25 -7.47 -13.70 -2.46
CA ASN A 25 -7.41 -14.15 -3.85
C ASN A 25 -5.97 -14.21 -4.37
N SER A 26 -5.15 -13.20 -4.04
CA SER A 26 -3.74 -13.16 -4.45
C SER A 26 -2.85 -14.20 -3.76
N LEU A 27 -3.25 -14.69 -2.59
CA LEU A 27 -2.60 -15.83 -1.94
C LEU A 27 -2.94 -17.14 -2.67
N CYS A 28 -4.21 -17.30 -3.10
CA CYS A 28 -4.64 -18.48 -3.85
C CYS A 28 -3.91 -18.63 -5.20
N ASP A 29 -3.82 -17.54 -5.96
CA ASP A 29 -3.28 -17.58 -7.32
C ASP A 29 -1.80 -17.19 -7.42
N GLY A 30 -1.14 -16.98 -6.29
CA GLY A 30 0.31 -16.71 -6.20
C GLY A 30 0.72 -15.26 -6.47
N ARG A 31 -0.19 -14.38 -6.90
CA ARG A 31 0.12 -12.96 -7.18
C ARG A 31 0.64 -12.19 -5.97
N TYR A 32 0.29 -12.60 -4.75
CA TYR A 32 0.78 -11.97 -3.52
C TYR A 32 2.32 -11.87 -3.47
N ARG A 33 3.02 -12.93 -3.90
CA ARG A 33 4.49 -12.94 -3.91
C ARG A 33 5.07 -12.10 -5.04
N GLU A 34 4.52 -12.21 -6.24
CA GLU A 34 4.97 -11.47 -7.43
C GLU A 34 4.80 -9.95 -7.26
N GLN A 35 3.65 -9.52 -6.73
CA GLN A 35 3.37 -8.11 -6.46
C GLN A 35 4.37 -7.49 -5.48
N LYS A 36 4.62 -8.16 -4.34
CA LYS A 36 5.62 -7.71 -3.37
C LYS A 36 7.03 -7.71 -3.96
N PHE A 37 7.40 -8.73 -4.72
CA PHE A 37 8.71 -8.80 -5.37
C PHE A 37 8.95 -7.59 -6.29
N ARG A 38 7.93 -7.21 -7.07
CA ARG A 38 8.00 -6.02 -7.94
C ARG A 38 8.08 -4.73 -7.15
N LEU A 39 7.30 -4.59 -6.08
CA LEU A 39 7.33 -3.42 -5.20
C LEU A 39 8.69 -3.27 -4.50
N ALA A 40 9.26 -4.36 -3.98
CA ALA A 40 10.59 -4.35 -3.37
C ALA A 40 11.72 -3.99 -4.36
N ARG A 41 11.47 -4.13 -5.67
CA ARG A 41 12.44 -3.88 -6.75
C ARG A 41 12.10 -2.67 -7.61
N CYS A 42 11.09 -1.88 -7.27
CA CYS A 42 10.73 -0.70 -8.06
C CYS A 42 11.67 0.50 -7.85
N GLY A 43 12.66 0.37 -6.96
CA GLY A 43 13.65 1.41 -6.67
C GLY A 43 13.23 2.41 -5.61
N LEU A 44 12.00 2.32 -5.09
CA LEU A 44 11.48 3.18 -4.03
C LEU A 44 11.70 2.52 -2.67
N ARG A 45 12.27 3.26 -1.71
CA ARG A 45 12.74 2.71 -0.42
C ARG A 45 11.63 2.58 0.63
N TRP A 46 10.49 3.25 0.45
CA TRP A 46 9.40 3.28 1.43
C TRP A 46 8.11 2.66 0.88
N PRO A 47 8.04 1.32 0.72
CA PRO A 47 6.81 0.64 0.36
C PRO A 47 5.86 0.55 1.56
N ILE A 48 4.64 1.04 1.37
CA ILE A 48 3.54 0.98 2.33
C ILE A 48 2.48 0.02 1.80
N TYR A 49 2.17 -1.02 2.56
CA TYR A 49 1.09 -1.96 2.28
C TYR A 49 -0.16 -1.54 3.06
N LEU A 50 -1.09 -0.86 2.38
CA LEU A 50 -2.31 -0.33 2.97
C LEU A 50 -3.44 -1.37 2.88
N LEU A 51 -3.65 -2.09 3.98
CA LEU A 51 -4.58 -3.20 4.07
C LEU A 51 -5.95 -2.78 4.61
N GLU A 52 -6.98 -2.99 3.81
CA GLU A 52 -8.35 -2.75 4.25
C GLU A 52 -8.92 -3.99 4.92
N LYS A 53 -9.46 -3.80 6.12
CA LYS A 53 -10.18 -4.84 6.85
C LYS A 53 -11.41 -5.28 6.05
N PRO A 54 -11.83 -6.55 6.22
CA PRO A 54 -13.05 -7.01 5.60
C PRO A 54 -14.26 -6.24 6.13
N GLY A 55 -15.21 -5.95 5.23
CA GLY A 55 -16.51 -5.42 5.62
C GLY A 55 -17.29 -6.41 6.48
N ARG A 56 -18.27 -5.92 7.25
CA ARG A 56 -19.15 -6.79 8.03
C ARG A 56 -19.85 -7.79 7.12
N GLY A 57 -19.76 -9.09 7.45
CA GLY A 57 -20.36 -10.16 6.67
C GLY A 57 -19.67 -10.48 5.35
N GLN A 58 -18.54 -9.82 5.03
CA GLN A 58 -17.79 -10.13 3.81
C GLN A 58 -17.20 -11.54 3.89
N ARG A 59 -17.51 -12.38 2.89
CA ARG A 59 -16.90 -13.69 2.75
C ARG A 59 -15.48 -13.54 2.24
N LEU A 60 -14.53 -14.18 2.92
CA LEU A 60 -13.12 -14.18 2.55
C LEU A 60 -12.70 -15.56 2.00
N PRO A 61 -11.74 -15.61 1.07
CA PRO A 61 -11.16 -16.86 0.59
C PRO A 61 -10.47 -17.67 1.71
N PHE A 62 -9.99 -16.97 2.74
CA PHE A 62 -9.30 -17.56 3.90
C PHE A 62 -9.79 -16.95 5.22
N PRO A 63 -9.60 -17.65 6.35
CA PRO A 63 -9.78 -17.08 7.69
C PRO A 63 -8.91 -15.84 7.90
N LEU A 64 -9.41 -14.87 8.68
CA LEU A 64 -8.70 -13.61 8.95
C LEU A 64 -7.27 -13.83 9.49
N ARG A 65 -7.04 -14.87 10.30
CA ARG A 65 -5.70 -15.23 10.81
C ARG A 65 -4.66 -15.49 9.71
N VAL A 66 -5.09 -16.07 8.58
CA VAL A 66 -4.19 -16.33 7.43
C VAL A 66 -3.79 -15.02 6.77
N LEU A 67 -4.76 -14.09 6.62
CA LEU A 67 -4.49 -12.76 6.09
C LEU A 67 -3.61 -11.94 7.03
N GLN A 68 -3.81 -12.06 8.34
CA GLN A 68 -2.97 -11.43 9.37
C GLN A 68 -1.54 -11.98 9.34
N GLN A 69 -1.37 -13.29 9.16
CA GLN A 69 -0.05 -13.89 9.00
C GLN A 69 0.63 -13.39 7.73
N ALA A 70 -0.08 -13.32 6.61
CA ALA A 70 0.47 -12.77 5.36
C ALA A 70 0.88 -11.30 5.54
N ALA A 71 0.06 -10.49 6.22
CA ALA A 71 0.40 -9.11 6.55
C ALA A 71 1.64 -9.00 7.46
N ALA A 72 1.74 -9.85 8.49
CA ALA A 72 2.89 -9.90 9.36
C ALA A 72 4.17 -10.29 8.60
N SER A 73 4.09 -11.28 7.71
CA SER A 73 5.20 -11.63 6.82
C SER A 73 5.60 -10.45 5.93
N THR A 74 4.63 -9.74 5.33
CA THR A 74 4.89 -8.52 4.54
C THR A 74 5.65 -7.47 5.35
N GLN A 75 5.30 -7.29 6.63
CA GLN A 75 5.96 -6.32 7.49
C GLN A 75 7.36 -6.75 7.92
N VAL A 76 7.50 -7.98 8.41
CA VAL A 76 8.73 -8.45 9.08
C VAL A 76 9.74 -8.99 8.07
N VAL A 77 9.29 -9.74 7.07
CA VAL A 77 10.18 -10.43 6.12
C VAL A 77 10.49 -9.53 4.93
N ASP A 78 9.47 -8.89 4.36
CA ASP A 78 9.66 -8.04 3.16
C ASP A 78 9.99 -6.58 3.51
N ASN A 79 9.94 -6.22 4.80
CA ASN A 79 10.27 -4.89 5.32
C ASN A 79 9.37 -3.76 4.78
N PHE A 80 8.09 -4.05 4.55
CA PHE A 80 7.11 -3.03 4.14
C PHE A 80 6.46 -2.42 5.39
N LEU A 81 6.09 -1.15 5.34
CA LEU A 81 5.21 -0.59 6.36
C LEU A 81 3.79 -1.10 6.12
N VAL A 82 3.24 -1.90 7.02
CA VAL A 82 1.86 -2.37 6.90
C VAL A 82 0.91 -1.49 7.70
N LYS A 83 -0.08 -0.89 7.04
CA LYS A 83 -1.11 -0.08 7.69
C LYS A 83 -2.49 -0.70 7.46
N TRP A 84 -3.17 -1.06 8.55
CA TRP A 84 -4.56 -1.49 8.48
C TRP A 84 -5.53 -0.30 8.53
N THR A 85 -6.59 -0.34 7.72
CA THR A 85 -7.69 0.62 7.71
C THR A 85 -9.03 -0.11 7.74
N GLU A 86 -10.08 0.56 8.22
CA GLU A 86 -11.44 -0.02 8.31
C GLU A 86 -12.14 -0.14 6.95
N GLY A 87 -11.56 0.41 5.89
CA GLY A 87 -12.14 0.42 4.55
C GLY A 87 -11.68 1.60 3.70
N PRO A 88 -12.27 1.79 2.51
CA PRO A 88 -11.85 2.80 1.53
C PRO A 88 -11.82 4.23 2.05
N GLN A 89 -12.79 4.63 2.88
CA GLN A 89 -12.86 5.98 3.45
C GLN A 89 -11.71 6.23 4.42
N ALA A 90 -11.38 5.24 5.26
CA ALA A 90 -10.25 5.32 6.18
C ALA A 90 -8.91 5.28 5.42
N SER A 91 -8.83 4.52 4.32
CA SER A 91 -7.67 4.52 3.41
C SER A 91 -7.46 5.89 2.75
N ALA A 92 -8.53 6.52 2.25
CA ALA A 92 -8.45 7.86 1.68
C ALA A 92 -7.99 8.90 2.72
N LEU A 93 -8.49 8.81 3.95
CA LEU A 93 -8.03 9.67 5.06
C LEU A 93 -6.54 9.45 5.36
N PHE A 94 -6.09 8.20 5.41
CA PHE A 94 -4.67 7.88 5.58
C PHE A 94 -3.81 8.47 4.47
N LEU A 95 -4.22 8.31 3.21
CA LEU A 95 -3.51 8.85 2.05
C LEU A 95 -3.47 10.38 2.06
N ARG A 96 -4.56 11.06 2.46
CA ARG A 96 -4.58 12.51 2.64
C ARG A 96 -3.53 12.96 3.66
N VAL A 97 -3.54 12.37 4.85
CA VAL A 97 -2.60 12.71 5.92
C VAL A 97 -1.15 12.39 5.51
N LEU A 98 -0.92 11.27 4.85
CA LEU A 98 0.40 10.92 4.29
C LEU A 98 0.86 11.97 3.26
N GLY A 99 -0.03 12.37 2.35
CA GLY A 99 0.25 13.40 1.35
C GLY A 99 0.57 14.76 1.98
N GLU A 100 -0.21 15.19 2.97
CA GLU A 100 0.02 16.43 3.73
C GLU A 100 1.38 16.40 4.45
N GLU A 101 1.74 15.27 5.07
CA GLU A 101 3.03 15.13 5.74
C GLU A 101 4.21 15.12 4.75
N LEU A 102 4.06 14.47 3.59
CA LEU A 102 5.07 14.50 2.53
C LEU A 102 5.22 15.91 1.96
N GLN A 103 4.12 16.63 1.75
CA GLN A 103 4.11 18.03 1.34
C GLN A 103 4.77 18.91 2.40
N ARG A 104 4.54 18.66 3.69
CA ARG A 104 5.19 19.41 4.77
C ARG A 104 6.70 19.14 4.83
N ARG A 105 7.15 17.92 4.53
CA ARG A 105 8.58 17.53 4.58
C ARG A 105 9.37 17.98 3.35
N TYR A 106 8.77 17.86 2.16
CA TYR A 106 9.45 18.07 0.88
C TYR A 106 8.92 19.27 0.10
N GLY A 107 7.77 19.81 0.50
CA GLY A 107 7.27 21.08 -0.02
C GLY A 107 8.15 22.19 0.50
N VAL A 108 9.16 22.53 -0.28
CA VAL A 108 9.84 23.81 -0.19
C VAL A 108 8.81 24.88 -0.55
N GLY A 109 8.69 25.90 0.30
CA GLY A 109 7.92 27.11 0.01
C GLY A 109 8.31 27.65 -1.36
N GLY A 110 7.29 27.97 -2.17
CA GLY A 110 7.46 28.89 -3.29
C GLY A 110 7.80 30.28 -2.79
#